data_AF-A0A2G2YM90-F1
#
_entry.id   AF-A0A2G2YM90-F1
#
_cell.length_a   1.000
_cell.length_b   1.000
_cell.length_c   1.000
_cell.angle_alpha   90.00
_cell.angle_beta   90.00
_cell.angle_gamma   90.00
#
_symmetry.space_group_name_H-M   'P 1'
#
loop_
_entity.id
_entity.type
_entity.pdbx_description
1 polymer ?
#
loop_
_entity_poly.entity_id
_entity_poly.type
_entity_poly.pdbx_seq_one_letter_code
_entity_poly.pdbx_strand_id
1 'polypeptide(L)'
;MELLSLGEGLELVEEFSQTPTEINIDSLKVLNMLSSDNLLYNDIIDDSRTKRRSLGNLKIWNWPEVVEKMRNYTPELHYQKVVWKMSEINKLKCNTGGACSGNPGWSSISFCISNGKGELIYARSQQIGWSTNMEVESRAIEEALNYCQEKELVEITLETDSLILANMITIQWQVP
;
A
#
# COMPACT_ATOMS: atom_id res chain seq x y z
N MET A 1 -5.90 -18.14 14.20
CA MET A 1 -5.62 -18.68 15.54
C MET A 1 -6.18 -20.09 15.67
N GLU A 2 -7.47 -20.32 15.41
CA GLU A 2 -8.14 -21.63 15.53
C GLU A 2 -7.50 -22.79 14.73
N LEU A 3 -7.07 -22.57 13.48
CA LEU A 3 -6.44 -23.62 12.67
C LEU A 3 -5.08 -24.08 13.20
N LEU A 4 -4.31 -23.17 13.81
CA LEU A 4 -3.01 -23.51 14.40
C LEU A 4 -3.22 -24.31 15.69
N SER A 5 -4.16 -23.89 16.54
CA SER A 5 -4.51 -24.61 17.77
C SER A 5 -5.12 -25.99 17.51
N LEU A 6 -5.89 -26.14 16.43
CA LEU A 6 -6.38 -27.43 15.99
C LEU A 6 -5.24 -28.33 15.48
N GLY A 7 -4.29 -27.77 14.72
CA GLY A 7 -3.12 -28.49 14.23
C GLY A 7 -2.27 -29.04 15.37
N GLU A 8 -1.91 -28.18 16.34
CA GLU A 8 -1.15 -28.58 17.54
C GLU A 8 -1.91 -29.63 18.38
N GLY A 9 -3.24 -29.50 18.49
CA GLY A 9 -4.08 -30.48 19.19
C GLY A 9 -4.11 -31.85 18.52
N LEU A 10 -4.14 -31.89 17.18
CA LEU A 10 -4.12 -33.13 16.40
C LEU A 10 -2.76 -33.83 16.47
N GLU A 11 -1.66 -33.08 16.43
CA GLU A 11 -0.30 -33.62 16.61
C GLU A 11 -0.15 -34.33 17.97
N LEU A 12 -0.69 -33.74 19.04
CA LEU A 12 -0.69 -34.36 20.37
C LEU A 12 -1.53 -35.65 20.41
N VAL A 13 -2.70 -35.67 19.76
CA VAL A 13 -3.56 -36.87 19.71
C VAL A 13 -2.86 -38.03 19.01
N GLU A 14 -2.10 -37.73 17.95
CA GLU A 14 -1.29 -38.71 17.22
C GLU A 14 -0.10 -39.20 18.05
N GLU A 15 0.65 -38.29 18.69
CA GLU A 15 1.78 -38.60 19.56
C GLU A 15 1.39 -39.53 20.72
N PHE A 16 0.22 -39.30 21.31
CA PHE A 16 -0.27 -40.07 22.46
C PHE A 16 -1.22 -41.21 22.07
N SER A 17 -1.40 -41.51 20.78
CA SER A 17 -2.24 -42.61 20.25
C SER A 17 -3.67 -42.63 20.82
N GLN A 18 -4.25 -41.47 21.10
CA GLN A 18 -5.58 -41.37 21.67
C GLN A 18 -6.63 -41.48 20.56
N THR A 19 -7.23 -42.65 20.41
CA THR A 19 -8.38 -42.86 19.52
C THR A 19 -9.45 -43.71 20.23
N PRO A 20 -10.76 -43.39 20.07
CA PRO A 20 -11.31 -42.31 19.26
C PRO A 20 -11.28 -40.94 19.97
N THR A 21 -10.96 -39.87 19.23
CA THR A 21 -10.96 -38.49 19.73
C THR A 21 -12.12 -37.70 19.11
N GLU A 22 -12.89 -37.03 19.96
CA GLU A 22 -13.95 -36.11 19.55
C GLU A 22 -13.41 -34.68 19.51
N ILE A 23 -13.43 -34.06 18.32
CA ILE A 23 -12.98 -32.70 18.12
C ILE A 23 -14.20 -31.79 18.13
N ASN A 24 -14.34 -31.01 19.20
CA ASN A 24 -15.40 -30.01 19.31
C ASN A 24 -14.83 -28.63 18.93
N ILE A 25 -15.30 -28.11 17.80
CA ILE A 25 -14.91 -26.81 17.27
C ILE A 25 -16.17 -26.02 16.92
N ASP A 26 -16.24 -24.78 17.39
CA ASP A 26 -17.38 -23.87 17.18
C ASP A 26 -17.30 -23.09 15.86
N SER A 27 -16.17 -23.24 15.16
CA SER A 27 -15.92 -22.61 13.86
C SER A 27 -16.47 -23.47 12.72
N LEU A 28 -17.69 -23.14 12.28
CA LEU A 28 -18.34 -23.77 11.11
C LEU A 28 -17.46 -23.71 9.85
N LYS A 29 -16.61 -22.68 9.75
CA LYS A 29 -15.62 -22.50 8.69
C LYS A 29 -14.56 -23.61 8.69
N VAL A 30 -13.98 -23.92 9.85
CA VAL A 30 -12.96 -24.97 9.97
C VAL A 30 -13.58 -26.35 9.75
N LEU A 31 -14.80 -26.59 10.23
CA LEU A 31 -15.55 -27.83 9.94
C LEU A 31 -15.77 -28.05 8.43
N ASN A 32 -16.14 -27.01 7.70
CA ASN A 32 -16.31 -27.08 6.26
C ASN A 32 -14.99 -27.29 5.53
N MET A 33 -13.89 -26.71 6.01
CA MET A 33 -12.55 -26.95 5.44
C MET A 33 -12.09 -28.40 5.62
N LEU A 34 -12.28 -28.96 6.82
CA LEU A 34 -11.92 -30.35 7.14
C LEU A 34 -12.79 -31.38 6.42
N SER A 35 -14.06 -31.07 6.15
CA SER A 35 -14.99 -32.01 5.51
C SER A 35 -14.97 -31.98 3.98
N SER A 36 -14.41 -30.94 3.35
CA SER A 36 -14.46 -30.75 1.90
C SER A 36 -13.11 -30.91 1.18
N ASP A 37 -12.03 -31.24 1.90
CA ASP A 37 -10.65 -31.42 1.38
C ASP A 37 -10.13 -30.26 0.51
N ASN A 38 -10.71 -29.06 0.65
CA ASN A 38 -10.41 -27.91 -0.19
C ASN A 38 -9.78 -26.78 0.61
N LEU A 39 -8.44 -26.74 0.60
CA LEU A 39 -7.61 -25.74 1.29
C LEU A 39 -7.82 -24.29 0.80
N LEU A 40 -8.55 -24.08 -0.30
CA LEU A 40 -8.87 -22.77 -0.90
C LEU A 40 -10.28 -22.28 -0.55
N TYR A 41 -10.99 -22.93 0.37
CA TYR A 41 -12.33 -22.53 0.79
C TYR A 41 -12.34 -21.09 1.32
N ASN A 42 -13.11 -20.21 0.69
CA ASN A 42 -13.22 -18.81 1.03
C ASN A 42 -14.69 -18.41 1.11
N ASP A 43 -15.16 -18.11 2.32
CA ASP A 43 -16.54 -17.72 2.62
C ASP A 43 -17.01 -16.54 1.77
N ILE A 44 -16.08 -15.68 1.34
CA ILE A 44 -16.35 -14.54 0.45
C ILE A 44 -16.82 -15.01 -0.92
N ILE A 45 -16.29 -16.13 -1.44
CA ILE A 45 -16.66 -16.67 -2.75
C ILE A 45 -18.10 -17.22 -2.71
N ASP A 46 -18.50 -17.89 -1.63
CA ASP A 46 -19.85 -18.43 -1.50
C ASP A 46 -20.89 -17.37 -1.12
N ASP A 47 -20.54 -16.38 -0.30
CA ASP A 47 -21.39 -15.20 -0.09
C ASP A 47 -21.55 -14.40 -1.40
N SER A 48 -20.47 -14.27 -2.19
CA SER A 48 -20.53 -13.67 -3.52
C SER A 48 -21.38 -14.48 -4.50
N ARG A 49 -21.33 -15.82 -4.46
CA ARG A 49 -22.17 -16.71 -5.29
C ARG A 49 -23.63 -16.64 -4.88
N THR A 50 -23.91 -16.52 -3.59
CA THR A 50 -25.27 -16.42 -3.05
C THR A 50 -25.89 -15.06 -3.38
N LYS A 51 -25.13 -13.97 -3.20
CA LYS A 51 -25.51 -12.62 -3.65
C LYS A 51 -25.65 -12.52 -5.17
N ARG A 52 -24.80 -13.20 -5.94
CA ARG A 52 -24.93 -13.28 -7.42
C ARG A 52 -26.24 -13.97 -7.82
N ARG A 53 -26.65 -15.03 -7.12
CA ARG A 53 -27.91 -15.73 -7.38
C ARG A 53 -29.13 -14.88 -7.02
N SER A 54 -29.05 -14.02 -6.01
CA SER A 54 -30.15 -13.12 -5.63
C SER A 54 -30.28 -11.87 -6.51
N LEU A 55 -29.21 -11.46 -7.21
CA LEU A 55 -29.18 -10.25 -8.04
C LEU A 55 -29.69 -10.41 -9.49
N GLY A 56 -30.16 -11.60 -9.90
CA GLY A 56 -30.64 -11.83 -11.27
C GLY A 56 -29.55 -11.65 -12.33
N ASN A 57 -29.93 -11.47 -13.61
CA ASN A 57 -29.03 -11.45 -14.79
C ASN A 57 -27.90 -10.40 -14.70
N LEU A 58 -26.82 -10.73 -14.01
CA LEU A 58 -25.55 -10.04 -14.08
C LEU A 58 -24.91 -10.39 -15.42
N LYS A 59 -24.56 -9.36 -16.20
CA LYS A 59 -23.78 -9.51 -17.42
C LYS A 59 -22.38 -10.02 -17.04
N ILE A 60 -22.21 -11.33 -17.08
CA ILE A 60 -20.93 -11.98 -16.84
C ILE A 60 -20.03 -11.57 -18.02
N TRP A 61 -18.93 -10.90 -17.70
CA TRP A 61 -17.90 -10.61 -18.69
C TRP A 61 -17.31 -11.96 -19.14
N ASN A 62 -17.51 -12.28 -20.41
CA ASN A 62 -16.89 -13.45 -21.02
C ASN A 62 -15.38 -13.25 -21.00
N TRP A 63 -14.67 -14.04 -20.19
CA TRP A 63 -13.23 -13.86 -19.98
C TRP A 63 -12.43 -13.91 -21.29
N PRO A 64 -12.70 -14.84 -22.22
CA PRO A 64 -12.21 -14.77 -23.60
C PRO A 64 -12.39 -13.42 -24.30
N GLU A 65 -13.55 -12.78 -24.21
CA GLU A 65 -13.79 -11.46 -24.83
C GLU A 65 -13.03 -10.33 -24.15
N VAL A 66 -12.91 -10.39 -22.81
CA VAL A 66 -12.11 -9.42 -22.06
C VAL A 66 -10.64 -9.55 -22.45
N VAL A 67 -10.13 -10.78 -22.53
CA VAL A 67 -8.76 -11.05 -22.98
C VAL A 67 -8.54 -10.56 -24.40
N GLU A 68 -9.49 -10.78 -25.31
CA GLU A 68 -9.41 -10.30 -26.69
C GLU A 68 -9.46 -8.77 -26.80
N LYS A 69 -10.30 -8.12 -25.99
CA LYS A 69 -10.31 -6.65 -25.87
C LYS A 69 -9.00 -6.11 -25.34
N MET A 70 -8.45 -6.71 -24.30
CA MET A 70 -7.17 -6.32 -23.71
C MET A 70 -6.00 -6.55 -24.68
N ARG A 71 -6.04 -7.64 -25.47
CA ARG A 71 -5.01 -7.94 -26.48
C ARG A 71 -4.93 -6.87 -27.57
N ASN A 72 -6.09 -6.33 -27.95
CA ASN A 72 -6.22 -5.28 -28.96
C ASN A 72 -6.29 -3.86 -28.37
N TYR A 73 -6.26 -3.74 -27.04
CA TYR A 73 -6.30 -2.45 -26.36
C TYR A 73 -4.90 -1.85 -26.33
N THR A 74 -4.72 -0.75 -27.04
CA THR A 74 -3.55 0.11 -26.86
C THR A 74 -3.91 1.16 -25.82
N PRO A 75 -3.37 1.10 -24.60
CA PRO A 75 -3.65 2.13 -23.60
C PRO A 75 -3.16 3.47 -24.11
N GLU A 76 -3.98 4.49 -23.95
CA GLU A 76 -3.53 5.87 -24.13
C GLU A 76 -2.60 6.19 -22.96
N LEU A 77 -1.29 6.17 -23.24
CA LEU A 77 -0.28 6.45 -22.24
C LEU A 77 -0.30 7.95 -21.95
N HIS A 78 -1.00 8.35 -20.89
CA HIS A 78 -0.82 9.66 -20.31
C HIS A 78 0.51 9.66 -19.53
N TYR A 79 1.52 10.30 -20.11
CA TYR A 79 2.79 10.54 -19.43
C TYR A 79 3.05 12.04 -19.38
N GLN A 80 3.54 12.52 -18.25
CA GLN A 80 4.10 13.84 -18.12
C GLN A 80 5.62 13.70 -18.13
N LYS A 81 6.29 14.25 -19.14
CA LYS A 81 7.75 14.28 -19.18
C LYS A 81 8.24 15.24 -18.09
N VAL A 82 8.77 14.70 -17.00
CA VAL A 82 9.48 15.47 -15.98
C VAL A 82 10.92 15.68 -16.46
N VAL A 83 11.24 16.90 -16.88
CA VAL A 83 12.60 17.28 -17.24
C VAL A 83 13.22 17.98 -16.04
N TRP A 84 14.30 17.40 -15.51
CA TRP A 84 15.13 18.07 -14.52
C TRP A 84 15.71 19.34 -15.12
N LYS A 85 15.22 20.49 -14.68
CA LYS A 85 15.84 21.78 -14.96
C LYS A 85 16.84 22.07 -13.87
N MET A 86 18.04 22.47 -14.25
CA MET A 86 19.02 23.00 -13.31
C MET A 86 18.38 24.19 -12.58
N SER A 87 18.40 24.15 -11.26
CA SER A 87 17.93 25.24 -10.41
C SER A 87 18.80 26.48 -10.61
N GLU A 88 18.32 27.64 -10.17
CA GLU A 88 19.15 28.84 -10.16
C GLU A 88 20.40 28.61 -9.30
N ILE A 89 21.55 29.13 -9.74
CA ILE A 89 22.89 28.85 -9.17
C ILE A 89 22.96 29.12 -7.65
N ASN A 90 22.15 30.05 -7.14
CA ASN A 90 22.14 30.44 -5.72
C ASN A 90 20.96 29.88 -4.91
N LYS A 91 20.13 29.00 -5.50
CA LYS A 91 18.96 28.43 -4.80
C LYS A 91 19.25 27.01 -4.35
N LEU A 92 18.74 26.69 -3.17
CA LEU A 92 18.71 25.33 -2.65
C LEU A 92 17.45 24.63 -3.12
N LYS A 93 17.57 23.34 -3.36
CA LYS A 93 16.46 22.48 -3.75
C LYS A 93 16.34 21.34 -2.76
N CYS A 94 15.15 21.15 -2.20
CA CYS A 94 14.85 20.11 -1.24
C CYS A 94 13.82 19.14 -1.82
N ASN A 95 14.21 17.90 -2.10
CA ASN A 95 13.30 16.86 -2.57
C ASN A 95 12.90 15.98 -1.38
N THR A 96 11.60 15.68 -1.28
CA THR A 96 11.02 14.86 -0.21
C THR A 96 10.37 13.63 -0.82
N GLY A 97 10.34 12.52 -0.06
CA GLY A 97 9.65 11.31 -0.48
C GLY A 97 9.37 10.37 0.68
N GLY A 98 8.14 9.87 0.71
CA GLY A 98 7.69 8.80 1.57
C GLY A 98 7.72 7.43 0.87
N ALA A 99 7.85 6.37 1.65
CA ALA A 99 7.65 5.01 1.16
C ALA A 99 6.83 4.22 2.19
N CYS A 100 5.83 3.48 1.70
CA CYS A 100 4.99 2.62 2.53
C CYS A 100 4.74 1.28 1.83
N SER A 101 5.03 0.19 2.54
CA SER A 101 4.78 -1.19 2.07
C SER A 101 3.36 -1.63 2.44
N GLY A 102 2.36 -0.98 1.84
CA GLY A 102 0.94 -1.15 2.13
C GLY A 102 0.19 0.18 2.18
N ASN A 103 -1.07 0.16 2.58
CA ASN A 103 -1.78 1.40 2.94
C ASN A 103 -2.93 1.11 3.93
N PRO A 104 -2.65 1.03 5.24
CA PRO A 104 -1.37 1.29 5.90
C PRO A 104 -0.36 0.12 5.81
N GLY A 105 0.91 0.39 6.11
CA GLY A 105 2.00 -0.59 6.11
C GLY A 105 3.28 -0.07 6.77
N TRP A 106 4.36 -0.87 6.73
CA TRP A 106 5.68 -0.43 7.20
C TRP A 106 6.26 0.67 6.31
N SER A 107 6.77 1.71 6.95
CA SER A 107 6.99 2.98 6.29
C SER A 107 8.30 3.66 6.67
N SER A 108 8.81 4.44 5.72
CA SER A 108 9.98 5.30 5.85
C SER A 108 9.75 6.65 5.18
N ILE A 109 10.49 7.65 5.64
CA ILE A 109 10.55 8.97 5.04
C ILE A 109 11.98 9.29 4.63
N SER A 110 12.13 10.14 3.63
CA SER A 110 13.43 10.63 3.19
C SER A 110 13.32 12.04 2.62
N PHE A 111 14.42 12.77 2.70
CA PHE A 111 14.59 14.01 1.95
C PHE A 111 16.06 14.23 1.59
N CYS A 112 16.29 15.04 0.56
CA CYS A 112 17.63 15.47 0.18
C CYS A 112 17.65 16.95 -0.22
N ILE A 113 18.78 17.60 0.03
CA ILE A 113 19.04 19.00 -0.32
C ILE A 113 20.19 19.03 -1.32
N SER A 114 20.00 19.74 -2.44
CA SER A 114 21.00 19.99 -3.46
C SER A 114 21.18 21.49 -3.71
N ASN A 115 22.35 21.87 -4.19
CA ASN A 115 22.63 23.27 -4.59
C ASN A 115 22.16 23.55 -6.03
N GLY A 116 22.30 24.81 -6.46
CA GLY A 116 21.99 25.26 -7.82
C GLY A 116 22.74 24.54 -8.95
N LYS A 117 23.82 23.81 -8.63
CA LYS A 117 24.57 22.98 -9.58
C LYS A 117 24.07 21.54 -9.66
N GLY A 118 23.09 21.17 -8.83
CA GLY A 118 22.61 19.79 -8.68
C GLY A 118 23.51 18.91 -7.81
N GLU A 119 24.46 19.50 -7.07
CA GLU A 119 25.32 18.74 -6.15
C GLU A 119 24.56 18.47 -4.85
N LEU A 120 24.58 17.22 -4.40
CA LEU A 120 23.95 16.80 -3.14
C LEU A 120 24.70 17.40 -1.95
N ILE A 121 24.03 18.21 -1.15
CA ILE A 121 24.56 18.82 0.08
C ILE A 121 24.26 17.95 1.29
N TYR A 122 23.03 17.44 1.37
CA TYR A 122 22.55 16.68 2.51
C TYR A 122 21.47 15.69 2.10
N ALA A 123 21.40 14.56 2.78
CA ALA A 123 20.31 13.61 2.65
C ALA A 123 20.04 12.95 4.00
N ARG A 124 18.77 12.68 4.28
CA ARG A 124 18.34 11.93 5.46
C ARG A 124 17.26 10.94 5.06
N SER A 125 17.29 9.78 5.70
CA SER A 125 16.24 8.76 5.60
C SER A 125 16.00 8.18 6.98
N GLN A 126 14.73 7.88 7.29
CA GLN A 126 14.33 7.33 8.58
C GLN A 126 13.12 6.42 8.45
N GLN A 127 13.13 5.28 9.13
CA GLN A 127 11.94 4.44 9.29
C GLN A 127 11.03 5.07 10.36
N ILE A 128 9.72 5.18 10.07
CA ILE A 128 8.75 5.82 10.97
C ILE A 128 7.70 4.85 11.52
N GLY A 129 7.75 3.58 11.12
CA GLY A 129 6.88 2.53 11.64
C GLY A 129 5.69 2.25 10.74
N TRP A 130 4.54 1.92 11.33
CA TRP A 130 3.31 1.60 10.61
C TRP A 130 2.54 2.88 10.28
N SER A 131 2.28 3.16 8.99
CA SER A 131 1.66 4.42 8.56
C SER A 131 0.99 4.28 7.18
N THR A 132 0.23 5.29 6.75
CA THR A 132 -0.38 5.37 5.41
C THR A 132 0.54 6.05 4.39
N ASN A 133 0.24 5.91 3.10
CA ASN A 133 0.97 6.63 2.05
C ASN A 133 0.87 8.16 2.19
N MET A 134 -0.29 8.68 2.61
CA MET A 134 -0.47 10.12 2.80
C MET A 134 0.35 10.66 3.98
N GLU A 135 0.36 9.93 5.09
CA GLU A 135 1.09 10.31 6.29
C GLU A 135 2.62 10.29 6.10
N VAL A 136 3.15 9.32 5.33
CA VAL A 136 4.60 9.27 5.07
C VAL A 136 5.06 10.45 4.25
N GLU A 137 4.32 10.82 3.21
CA GLU A 137 4.66 11.98 2.37
C GLU A 137 4.56 13.28 3.17
N SER A 138 3.51 13.44 3.99
CA SER A 138 3.37 14.64 4.83
C SER A 138 4.49 14.75 5.87
N ARG A 139 4.88 13.63 6.49
CA ARG A 139 5.99 13.60 7.47
C ARG A 139 7.34 13.82 6.82
N ALA A 140 7.56 13.35 5.58
CA ALA A 140 8.78 13.65 4.84
C ALA A 140 8.93 15.16 4.58
N ILE A 141 7.83 15.84 4.25
CA ILE A 141 7.79 17.30 4.11
C ILE A 141 8.07 18.01 5.43
N GLU A 142 7.39 17.61 6.51
CA GLU A 142 7.57 18.19 7.85
C GLU A 142 9.03 18.06 8.33
N GLU A 143 9.61 16.87 8.23
CA GLU A 143 10.98 16.59 8.63
C GLU A 143 12.00 17.42 7.83
N ALA A 144 11.78 17.57 6.53
CA ALA A 144 12.62 18.40 5.67
C ALA A 144 12.54 19.89 6.06
N LEU A 145 11.34 20.40 6.33
CA LEU A 145 11.14 21.79 6.73
C LEU A 145 11.75 22.09 8.10
N ASN A 146 11.59 21.17 9.07
CA ASN A 146 12.22 21.27 10.39
C ASN A 146 13.73 21.37 10.26
N TYR A 147 14.35 20.49 9.45
CA TYR A 147 15.79 20.55 9.20
C TYR A 147 16.22 21.87 8.56
N CYS A 148 15.45 22.38 7.59
CA CYS A 148 15.75 23.65 6.93
C CYS A 148 15.68 24.82 7.92
N GLN A 149 14.71 24.81 8.82
CA GLN A 149 14.57 25.81 9.88
C GLN A 149 15.72 25.74 10.89
N GLU A 150 16.06 24.54 11.36
CA GLU A 150 17.18 24.30 12.29
C GLU A 150 18.54 24.74 11.73
N LYS A 151 18.72 24.65 10.41
CA LYS A 151 19.95 25.03 9.71
C LYS A 151 19.91 26.44 9.14
N GLU A 152 18.86 27.21 9.44
CA GLU A 152 18.66 28.58 8.94
C GLU A 152 18.80 28.69 7.42
N LEU A 153 18.38 27.65 6.70
CA LEU A 153 18.43 27.61 5.24
C LEU A 153 17.34 28.50 4.67
N VAL A 154 17.72 29.40 3.77
CA VAL A 154 16.81 30.35 3.09
C VAL A 154 16.70 30.04 1.60
N GLU A 155 15.64 30.55 0.97
CA GLU A 155 15.40 30.43 -0.49
C GLU A 155 15.40 28.99 -1.03
N ILE A 156 14.73 28.09 -0.31
CA ILE A 156 14.63 26.67 -0.68
C ILE A 156 13.43 26.42 -1.57
N THR A 157 13.63 25.72 -2.68
CA THR A 157 12.56 25.13 -3.49
C THR A 157 12.27 23.73 -2.98
N LEU A 158 11.12 23.54 -2.32
CA LEU A 158 10.65 22.22 -1.88
C LEU A 158 9.92 21.50 -3.02
N GLU A 159 10.27 20.24 -3.26
CA GLU A 159 9.64 19.36 -4.23
C GLU A 159 9.17 18.06 -3.58
N THR A 160 7.96 17.65 -3.93
CA THR A 160 7.33 16.38 -3.55
C THR A 160 6.68 15.78 -4.79
N ASP A 161 6.61 14.46 -4.87
CA ASP A 161 5.85 13.73 -5.89
C ASP A 161 4.35 13.59 -5.52
N SER A 162 3.96 13.99 -4.30
CA SER A 162 2.56 14.03 -3.86
C SER A 162 1.88 15.33 -4.32
N LEU A 163 1.24 15.28 -5.49
CA LEU A 163 0.47 16.41 -6.03
C LEU A 163 -0.64 16.90 -5.07
N ILE A 164 -1.25 15.97 -4.33
CA ILE A 164 -2.31 16.29 -3.36
C ILE A 164 -1.73 17.18 -2.25
N LEU A 165 -0.60 16.78 -1.67
CA LEU A 165 0.03 17.55 -0.60
C LEU A 165 0.57 18.89 -1.10
N ALA A 166 1.16 18.91 -2.30
CA ALA A 166 1.58 20.16 -2.93
C ALA A 166 0.41 21.15 -3.00
N ASN A 167 -0.74 20.71 -3.51
CA ASN A 167 -1.94 21.55 -3.63
C ASN A 167 -2.53 21.97 -2.27
N MET A 168 -2.53 21.07 -1.28
CA MET A 168 -3.01 21.35 0.08
C MET A 168 -2.13 22.42 0.77
N ILE A 169 -0.81 22.28 0.67
CA ILE A 169 0.15 23.21 1.29
C ILE A 169 0.11 24.58 0.59
N THR A 170 0.00 24.62 -0.74
CA THR A 170 -0.06 25.89 -1.48
C THR A 170 -1.45 26.54 -1.48
N ILE A 171 -2.41 26.01 -0.70
CA ILE A 171 -3.79 26.52 -0.60
C ILE A 171 -4.48 26.60 -1.99
N GLN A 172 -4.07 25.72 -2.91
CA GLN A 172 -4.72 25.56 -4.22
C GLN A 172 -5.82 24.50 -4.18
N TRP A 173 -5.89 23.76 -3.07
CA TRP A 173 -6.92 22.76 -2.85
C TRP A 173 -8.23 23.41 -2.39
N GLN A 174 -9.30 23.21 -3.17
CA GLN A 174 -10.66 23.49 -2.75
C GLN A 174 -11.28 22.19 -2.25
N VAL A 175 -11.84 22.21 -1.03
CA VAL A 175 -12.65 21.09 -0.51
C VAL A 175 -13.81 20.86 -1.49
N PRO A 176 -14.05 19.63 -1.97
CA PRO A 176 -15.19 19.31 -2.82
C PRO A 176 -16.54 19.63 -2.19
#